data_AF-A0A4P5Q8P0-F1
#
_entry.id   AF-A0A4P5Q8P0-F1
#
_cell.length_a   1.000
_cell.length_b   1.000
_cell.length_c   1.000
_cell.angle_alpha   90.00
_cell.angle_beta   90.00
_cell.angle_gamma   90.00
#
_symmetry.space_group_name_H-M   'P 1'
#
loop_
_entity.id
_entity.type
_entity.pdbx_description
1 polymer ?
#
loop_
_entity_poly.entity_id
_entity_poly.type
_entity_poly.pdbx_seq_one_letter_code
_entity_poly.pdbx_strand_id
1 'polypeptide(L)'
;MLSFNRVFTFVTLLTLPVSVMAIDCSKATLKDDTAICASPYLMQLDAVLNKSYALARKHSDKELLKNQQLSWLKERQLCSDDLSCLGNSYISRISKLASVDNISVIHTASKQWDFVLSVSGCDQDNSYPTCEGPGMLDIFTKDTGKLVQHLQPQNIFIELDSKGKATANLVEMYGDNNSGLVVDDINFDGFDDIALRTGNEGAYGGPSYEVLLYKPKSKNFVKNDALTQLGSENLGLFDIDPQSRTLTTSTKSGCCWHQSKVWKINNDQPVLIEEITEAAGSGNNQNTMMITTRKLVNGQWKTTEKKAETSE
;
A
#
# COMPACT_ATOMS: atom_id res chain seq x y z
N MET A 1 -13.97 43.35 -68.54
CA MET A 1 -14.19 43.37 -67.08
C MET A 1 -14.48 41.93 -66.65
N LEU A 2 -13.50 41.24 -66.05
CA LEU A 2 -13.65 39.87 -65.53
C LEU A 2 -13.60 39.96 -64.00
N SER A 3 -14.72 39.62 -63.35
CA SER A 3 -14.86 39.57 -61.89
C SER A 3 -14.50 38.17 -61.39
N PHE A 4 -13.42 38.06 -60.63
CA PHE A 4 -13.06 36.84 -59.90
C PHE A 4 -13.72 36.86 -58.52
N ASN A 5 -14.74 36.02 -58.32
CA ASN A 5 -15.27 35.71 -56.99
C ASN A 5 -14.28 34.78 -56.27
N ARG A 6 -13.62 35.30 -55.23
CA ARG A 6 -12.82 34.49 -54.30
C ARG A 6 -13.75 33.85 -53.26
N VAL A 7 -14.00 32.56 -53.42
CA VAL A 7 -14.60 31.73 -52.36
C VAL A 7 -13.53 31.48 -51.31
N PHE A 8 -13.66 32.08 -50.13
CA PHE A 8 -12.85 31.75 -48.96
C PHE A 8 -13.39 30.49 -48.30
N THR A 9 -12.75 29.35 -48.53
CA THR A 9 -13.03 28.10 -47.82
C THR A 9 -12.44 28.22 -46.41
N PHE A 10 -13.29 28.49 -45.41
CA PHE A 10 -12.90 28.43 -44.00
C PHE A 10 -12.68 26.96 -43.61
N VAL A 11 -11.42 26.53 -43.54
CA VAL A 11 -11.05 25.25 -42.93
C VAL A 11 -11.05 25.45 -41.41
N THR A 12 -12.17 25.14 -40.76
CA THR A 12 -12.25 25.04 -39.30
C THR A 12 -11.42 23.87 -38.84
N LEU A 13 -10.22 24.17 -38.34
CA LEU A 13 -9.36 23.22 -37.64
C LEU A 13 -10.05 22.87 -36.32
N LEU A 14 -10.70 21.70 -36.24
CA LEU A 14 -11.22 21.15 -34.98
C LEU A 14 -10.02 20.86 -34.07
N THR A 15 -9.71 21.80 -33.19
CA THR A 15 -8.82 21.56 -32.05
C THR A 15 -9.59 20.71 -31.04
N LEU A 16 -9.43 19.39 -31.14
CA LEU A 16 -9.89 18.49 -30.08
C LEU A 16 -9.21 18.92 -28.77
N PRO A 17 -9.96 19.14 -27.68
CA PRO A 17 -9.39 19.56 -26.42
C PRO A 17 -8.38 18.52 -25.94
N VAL A 18 -7.14 18.95 -25.74
CA VAL A 18 -6.04 18.15 -25.21
C VAL A 18 -6.22 18.08 -23.69
N SER A 19 -7.23 17.36 -23.21
CA SER A 19 -7.31 16.89 -21.82
C SER A 19 -8.61 16.13 -21.60
N VAL A 20 -8.48 14.80 -21.52
CA VAL A 20 -9.00 13.90 -20.49
C VAL A 20 -9.06 12.54 -21.16
N MET A 21 -8.15 11.66 -20.76
CA MET A 21 -8.13 10.26 -21.20
C MET A 21 -9.01 9.39 -20.30
N ALA A 22 -9.58 10.01 -19.25
CA ALA A 22 -10.48 9.37 -18.30
C ALA A 22 -11.87 9.28 -18.89
N ILE A 23 -12.52 8.18 -18.60
CA ILE A 23 -13.88 7.98 -19.05
C ILE A 23 -14.80 9.03 -18.42
N ASP A 24 -15.57 9.71 -19.25
CA ASP A 24 -16.62 10.62 -18.79
C ASP A 24 -17.93 9.83 -18.69
N CYS A 25 -18.25 9.37 -17.48
CA CYS A 25 -19.44 8.54 -17.24
C CYS A 25 -20.76 9.22 -17.56
N SER A 26 -20.81 10.55 -17.65
CA SER A 26 -22.01 11.26 -18.12
C SER A 26 -22.28 11.07 -19.62
N LYS A 27 -21.27 10.62 -20.36
CA LYS A 27 -21.32 10.40 -21.82
C LYS A 27 -21.15 8.93 -22.21
N ALA A 28 -21.07 8.04 -21.24
CA ALA A 28 -20.93 6.60 -21.49
C ALA A 28 -22.19 6.05 -22.18
N THR A 29 -22.04 5.67 -23.45
CA THR A 29 -23.11 5.03 -24.24
C THR A 29 -22.73 3.66 -24.77
N LEU A 30 -21.43 3.34 -24.77
CA LEU A 30 -20.93 2.03 -25.18
C LEU A 30 -21.03 1.04 -24.02
N LYS A 31 -21.11 -0.26 -24.33
CA LYS A 31 -21.25 -1.31 -23.31
C LYS A 31 -20.06 -1.37 -22.36
N ASP A 32 -18.85 -1.29 -22.90
CA ASP A 32 -17.62 -1.22 -22.10
C ASP A 32 -17.60 0.03 -21.24
N ASP A 33 -17.92 1.18 -21.82
CA ASP A 33 -17.97 2.45 -21.07
C ASP A 33 -18.98 2.40 -19.93
N THR A 34 -20.16 1.83 -20.18
CA THR A 34 -21.21 1.66 -19.17
C THR A 34 -20.77 0.69 -18.07
N ALA A 35 -20.13 -0.44 -18.44
CA ALA A 35 -19.62 -1.43 -17.50
C ALA A 35 -18.47 -0.86 -16.64
N ILE A 36 -17.59 -0.06 -17.24
CA ILE A 36 -16.53 0.65 -16.52
C ILE A 36 -17.15 1.61 -15.53
N CYS A 37 -18.07 2.47 -15.98
CA CYS A 37 -18.73 3.45 -15.12
C CYS A 37 -19.61 2.85 -14.02
N ALA A 38 -20.14 1.65 -14.23
CA ALA A 38 -20.90 0.91 -13.22
C ALA A 38 -20.00 0.12 -12.24
N SER A 39 -18.70 -0.01 -12.54
CA SER A 39 -17.75 -0.79 -11.74
C SER A 39 -16.72 0.12 -11.06
N PRO A 40 -16.80 0.30 -9.73
CA PRO A 40 -15.80 1.06 -8.98
C PRO A 40 -14.36 0.58 -9.22
N TYR A 41 -14.17 -0.73 -9.34
CA TYR A 41 -12.89 -1.35 -9.68
C TYR A 41 -12.35 -0.92 -11.06
N LEU A 42 -13.20 -0.92 -12.09
CA LEU A 42 -12.78 -0.49 -13.43
C LEU A 42 -12.57 1.02 -13.51
N MET A 43 -13.36 1.80 -12.77
CA MET A 43 -13.13 3.24 -12.59
C MET A 43 -11.78 3.53 -11.93
N GLN A 44 -11.36 2.69 -10.98
CA GLN A 44 -10.03 2.80 -10.37
C GLN A 44 -8.94 2.52 -11.40
N LEU A 45 -9.04 1.42 -12.14
CA LEU A 45 -8.08 1.11 -13.19
C LEU A 45 -8.04 2.19 -14.28
N ASP A 46 -9.17 2.81 -14.60
CA ASP A 46 -9.24 3.98 -15.47
C ASP A 46 -8.44 5.15 -14.90
N ALA A 47 -8.68 5.53 -13.64
CA ALA A 47 -7.93 6.60 -12.98
C ALA A 47 -6.41 6.35 -12.99
N VAL A 48 -5.98 5.12 -12.71
CA VAL A 48 -4.55 4.71 -12.76
C VAL A 48 -3.99 4.84 -14.15
N LEU A 49 -4.68 4.28 -15.14
CA LEU A 49 -4.26 4.33 -16.54
C LEU A 49 -4.06 5.77 -17.01
N ASN A 50 -4.95 6.67 -16.61
CA ASN A 50 -4.86 8.08 -16.94
C ASN A 50 -3.61 8.75 -16.39
N LYS A 51 -3.28 8.44 -15.14
CA LYS A 51 -2.06 8.91 -14.49
C LYS A 51 -0.82 8.36 -15.20
N SER A 52 -0.78 7.05 -15.46
CA SER A 52 0.33 6.40 -16.18
C SER A 52 0.49 6.98 -17.59
N TYR A 53 -0.60 7.23 -18.30
CA TYR A 53 -0.57 7.87 -19.62
C TYR A 53 -0.03 9.29 -19.55
N ALA A 54 -0.49 10.11 -18.59
CA ALA A 54 -0.01 11.47 -18.40
C ALA A 54 1.49 11.53 -18.08
N LEU A 55 2.01 10.55 -17.33
CA LEU A 55 3.44 10.40 -17.06
C LEU A 55 4.22 9.98 -18.32
N ALA A 56 3.77 8.94 -19.03
CA ALA A 56 4.41 8.48 -20.26
C ALA A 56 4.52 9.60 -21.31
N ARG A 57 3.50 10.47 -21.42
CA ARG A 57 3.52 11.64 -22.31
C ARG A 57 4.67 12.62 -22.07
N LYS A 58 5.29 12.63 -20.87
CA LYS A 58 6.43 13.51 -20.57
C LYS A 58 7.74 13.00 -21.15
N HIS A 59 7.85 11.69 -21.39
CA HIS A 59 9.12 11.02 -21.72
C HIS A 59 9.08 10.26 -23.06
N SER A 60 7.93 10.17 -23.72
CA SER A 60 7.75 9.46 -24.99
C SER A 60 7.37 10.39 -26.15
N ASP A 61 7.48 9.88 -27.39
CA ASP A 61 6.86 10.51 -28.56
C ASP A 61 5.34 10.63 -28.34
N LYS A 62 4.85 11.87 -28.31
CA LYS A 62 3.47 12.19 -27.94
C LYS A 62 2.45 11.70 -28.98
N GLU A 63 2.78 11.77 -30.27
CA GLU A 63 1.86 11.35 -31.33
C GLU A 63 1.81 9.83 -31.43
N LEU A 64 2.96 9.17 -31.32
CA LEU A 64 3.01 7.72 -31.25
C LEU A 64 2.21 7.18 -30.05
N LEU A 65 2.45 7.73 -28.86
CA LEU A 65 1.77 7.32 -27.63
C LEU A 65 0.25 7.54 -27.69
N LYS A 66 -0.18 8.66 -28.26
CA LYS A 66 -1.60 8.94 -28.53
C LYS A 66 -2.22 7.92 -29.47
N ASN A 67 -1.57 7.62 -30.59
CA ASN A 67 -2.07 6.63 -31.54
C ASN A 67 -2.16 5.23 -30.92
N GLN A 68 -1.17 4.83 -30.12
CA GLN A 68 -1.22 3.57 -29.38
C GLN A 68 -2.38 3.52 -28.39
N GLN A 69 -2.72 4.63 -27.72
CA GLN A 69 -3.87 4.61 -26.83
C GLN A 69 -5.20 4.55 -27.59
N LEU A 70 -5.33 5.28 -28.69
CA LEU A 70 -6.54 5.19 -29.51
C LEU A 70 -6.76 3.77 -30.03
N SER A 71 -5.69 3.04 -30.37
CA SER A 71 -5.77 1.61 -30.69
C SER A 71 -6.22 0.77 -29.49
N TRP A 72 -5.63 0.97 -28.32
CA TRP A 72 -6.03 0.25 -27.11
C TRP A 72 -7.49 0.49 -26.72
N LEU A 73 -8.02 1.71 -26.86
CA LEU A 73 -9.43 1.99 -26.58
C LEU A 73 -10.36 1.15 -27.47
N LYS A 74 -10.00 0.93 -28.74
CA LYS A 74 -10.74 0.05 -29.65
C LYS A 74 -10.62 -1.41 -29.25
N GLU A 75 -9.45 -1.85 -28.78
CA GLU A 75 -9.24 -3.21 -28.28
C GLU A 75 -10.08 -3.46 -27.01
N ARG A 76 -10.09 -2.51 -26.06
CA ARG A 76 -10.89 -2.58 -24.83
C ARG A 76 -12.39 -2.70 -25.13
N GLN A 77 -12.90 -1.97 -26.14
CA GLN A 77 -14.31 -2.05 -26.55
C GLN A 77 -14.74 -3.47 -26.97
N LEU A 78 -13.81 -4.32 -27.42
CA LEU A 78 -14.09 -5.71 -27.76
C LEU A 78 -14.50 -6.55 -26.54
N CYS A 79 -14.15 -6.12 -25.33
CA CYS A 79 -14.58 -6.77 -24.09
C CYS A 79 -16.07 -6.61 -23.79
N SER A 80 -16.79 -5.68 -24.46
CA SER A 80 -18.17 -5.35 -24.12
C SER A 80 -18.28 -5.06 -22.62
N ASP A 81 -19.15 -5.76 -21.90
CA ASP A 81 -19.46 -5.63 -20.48
C ASP A 81 -18.81 -6.73 -19.61
N ASP A 82 -17.88 -7.51 -20.18
CA ASP A 82 -17.11 -8.51 -19.42
C ASP A 82 -16.09 -7.82 -18.51
N LEU A 83 -16.40 -7.78 -17.21
CA LEU A 83 -15.57 -7.15 -16.18
C LEU A 83 -14.16 -7.76 -16.08
N SER A 84 -14.01 -9.06 -16.34
CA SER A 84 -12.70 -9.73 -16.27
C SER A 84 -11.85 -9.37 -17.49
N CYS A 85 -12.45 -9.35 -18.68
CA CYS A 85 -11.78 -8.88 -19.90
C CYS A 85 -11.36 -7.41 -19.77
N LEU A 86 -12.26 -6.55 -19.28
CA LEU A 86 -11.99 -5.13 -19.06
C LEU A 86 -10.86 -4.93 -18.05
N GLY A 87 -10.92 -5.61 -16.90
CA GLY A 87 -9.87 -5.54 -15.87
C GLY A 87 -8.50 -5.94 -16.42
N ASN A 88 -8.43 -7.06 -17.14
CA ASN A 88 -7.19 -7.52 -17.77
C ASN A 88 -6.67 -6.57 -18.85
N SER A 89 -7.56 -5.97 -19.65
CA SER A 89 -7.21 -4.98 -20.67
C SER A 89 -6.58 -3.72 -20.04
N TYR A 90 -7.20 -3.21 -18.97
CA TYR A 90 -6.66 -2.09 -18.22
C TYR A 90 -5.30 -2.40 -17.60
N ILE A 91 -5.16 -3.53 -16.89
CA ILE A 91 -3.90 -3.94 -16.27
C ILE A 91 -2.79 -4.06 -17.31
N SER A 92 -3.07 -4.73 -18.44
CA SER A 92 -2.10 -4.88 -19.54
C SER A 92 -1.66 -3.53 -20.11
N ARG A 93 -2.59 -2.58 -20.25
CA ARG A 93 -2.27 -1.25 -20.77
C ARG A 93 -1.51 -0.40 -19.76
N ILE A 94 -1.90 -0.43 -18.48
CA ILE A 94 -1.18 0.22 -17.39
C ILE A 94 0.27 -0.26 -17.39
N SER A 95 0.50 -1.57 -17.49
CA SER A 95 1.84 -2.16 -17.61
C SER A 95 2.58 -1.68 -18.86
N LYS A 96 1.96 -1.64 -20.04
CA LYS A 96 2.60 -1.13 -21.27
C LYS A 96 2.97 0.36 -21.22
N LEU A 97 2.15 1.17 -20.55
CA LEU A 97 2.40 2.60 -20.37
C LEU A 97 3.48 2.87 -19.32
N ALA A 98 3.50 2.03 -18.29
CA ALA A 98 4.53 1.98 -17.28
C ALA A 98 5.70 1.13 -17.81
N SER A 99 6.38 1.57 -18.88
CA SER A 99 7.58 0.90 -19.42
C SER A 99 8.80 0.95 -18.48
N VAL A 100 8.54 0.93 -17.18
CA VAL A 100 9.39 0.79 -16.01
C VAL A 100 8.42 0.15 -15.00
N ASP A 101 8.65 -1.11 -14.60
CA ASP A 101 7.71 -1.93 -13.81
C ASP A 101 7.36 -1.30 -12.44
N ASN A 102 6.73 -2.07 -11.54
CA ASN A 102 6.52 -1.79 -10.11
C ASN A 102 5.20 -1.10 -9.71
N ILE A 103 4.15 -1.11 -10.57
CA ILE A 103 2.80 -0.69 -10.19
C ILE A 103 1.95 -1.90 -9.76
N SER A 104 1.44 -1.88 -8.53
CA SER A 104 0.52 -2.88 -7.97
C SER A 104 -0.81 -2.25 -7.59
N VAL A 105 -1.90 -2.94 -7.93
CA VAL A 105 -3.25 -2.55 -7.52
C VAL A 105 -3.74 -3.55 -6.48
N ILE A 106 -4.09 -3.07 -5.29
CA ILE A 106 -4.40 -3.89 -4.12
C ILE A 106 -5.84 -3.57 -3.68
N HIS A 107 -6.73 -4.56 -3.83
CA HIS A 107 -8.15 -4.43 -3.50
C HIS A 107 -8.58 -5.33 -2.34
N THR A 108 -7.70 -6.17 -1.81
CA THR A 108 -8.08 -7.17 -0.80
C THR A 108 -7.55 -6.84 0.59
N ALA A 109 -6.68 -5.82 0.70
CA ALA A 109 -6.05 -5.45 1.96
C ALA A 109 -7.00 -4.76 2.94
N SER A 110 -8.09 -4.16 2.45
CA SER A 110 -9.03 -3.39 3.28
C SER A 110 -10.46 -3.57 2.81
N LYS A 111 -11.40 -3.46 3.75
CA LYS A 111 -12.84 -3.37 3.46
C LYS A 111 -13.27 -1.94 3.13
N GLN A 112 -12.45 -0.94 3.44
CA GLN A 112 -12.76 0.48 3.31
C GLN A 112 -12.02 1.12 2.15
N TRP A 113 -10.82 0.61 1.84
CA TRP A 113 -9.89 1.24 0.92
C TRP A 113 -9.46 0.29 -0.22
N ASP A 114 -9.18 0.88 -1.37
CA ASP A 114 -8.40 0.28 -2.44
C ASP A 114 -7.12 1.10 -2.67
N PHE A 115 -6.06 0.44 -3.12
CA PHE A 115 -4.74 1.04 -3.23
C PHE A 115 -4.13 0.86 -4.60
N VAL A 116 -3.39 1.88 -5.02
CA VAL A 116 -2.49 1.79 -6.17
C VAL A 116 -1.12 2.21 -5.68
N LEU A 117 -0.20 1.28 -5.74
CA LEU A 117 1.14 1.40 -5.22
C LEU A 117 2.11 1.37 -6.41
N SER A 118 3.01 2.33 -6.52
CA SER A 118 4.07 2.31 -7.53
C SER A 118 5.42 2.58 -6.91
N VAL A 119 6.44 1.82 -7.29
CA VAL A 119 7.83 2.00 -6.81
C VAL A 119 8.74 2.28 -8.01
N SER A 120 9.92 2.87 -7.83
CA SER A 120 10.78 3.24 -8.97
C SER A 120 11.71 2.13 -9.46
N GLY A 121 12.13 1.19 -8.62
CA GLY A 121 12.94 0.03 -9.02
C GLY A 121 12.36 -1.28 -8.50
N CYS A 122 12.35 -2.33 -9.32
CA CYS A 122 12.25 -3.71 -8.84
C CYS A 122 13.51 -4.49 -9.20
N ASP A 123 13.92 -5.34 -8.27
CA ASP A 123 14.78 -6.48 -8.50
C ASP A 123 13.91 -7.72 -8.65
N GLN A 124 14.01 -8.36 -9.82
CA GLN A 124 13.25 -9.57 -10.16
C GLN A 124 14.10 -10.84 -9.96
N ASP A 125 15.16 -10.80 -9.14
CA ASP A 125 15.90 -12.00 -8.74
C ASP A 125 14.93 -13.07 -8.21
N ASN A 126 15.02 -14.27 -8.78
CA ASN A 126 14.16 -15.42 -8.47
C ASN A 126 14.21 -15.84 -6.99
N SER A 127 15.23 -15.41 -6.24
CA SER A 127 15.41 -15.80 -4.83
C SER A 127 14.60 -14.92 -3.87
N TYR A 128 14.45 -13.63 -4.17
CA TYR A 128 13.74 -12.65 -3.32
C TYR A 128 13.30 -11.43 -4.14
N PRO A 129 12.25 -11.57 -4.96
CA PRO A 129 11.82 -10.51 -5.86
C PRO A 129 11.22 -9.36 -5.06
N THR A 130 11.79 -8.16 -5.21
CA THR A 130 11.44 -6.99 -4.40
C THR A 130 11.44 -5.72 -5.23
N CYS A 131 10.80 -4.68 -4.72
CA CYS A 131 10.85 -3.36 -5.29
C CYS A 131 11.19 -2.33 -4.22
N GLU A 132 12.15 -1.47 -4.55
CA GLU A 132 12.62 -0.43 -3.65
C GLU A 132 12.85 0.89 -4.39
N GLY A 133 12.62 1.99 -3.70
CA GLY A 133 12.93 3.34 -4.15
C GLY A 133 11.74 4.30 -4.02
N PRO A 134 11.90 5.55 -4.50
CA PRO A 134 10.84 6.53 -4.55
C PRO A 134 9.57 5.97 -5.20
N GLY A 135 8.43 6.33 -4.63
CA GLY A 135 7.18 5.74 -5.07
C GLY A 135 5.98 6.62 -4.83
N MET A 136 4.83 5.98 -5.00
CA MET A 136 3.54 6.59 -4.78
C MET A 136 2.59 5.57 -4.18
N LEU A 137 1.75 6.05 -3.27
CA LEU A 137 0.58 5.33 -2.80
C LEU A 137 -0.65 6.22 -3.03
N ASP A 138 -1.53 5.81 -3.94
CA ASP A 138 -2.85 6.38 -4.09
C ASP A 138 -3.87 5.53 -3.32
N ILE A 139 -4.69 6.19 -2.51
CA ILE A 139 -5.68 5.56 -1.64
C ILE A 139 -7.07 5.99 -2.10
N PHE A 140 -7.97 5.03 -2.29
CA PHE A 140 -9.32 5.26 -2.79
C PHE A 140 -10.34 4.65 -1.83
N THR A 141 -11.54 5.22 -1.78
CA THR A 141 -12.67 4.56 -1.12
C THR A 141 -13.07 3.31 -1.92
N LYS A 142 -13.29 2.17 -1.26
CA LYS A 142 -13.67 0.92 -1.92
C LYS A 142 -15.01 0.99 -2.66
N ASP A 143 -16.01 1.64 -2.07
CA ASP A 143 -17.36 1.66 -2.64
C ASP A 143 -17.49 2.59 -3.85
N THR A 144 -16.84 3.76 -3.79
CA THR A 144 -17.04 4.81 -4.80
C THR A 144 -15.87 5.01 -5.74
N GLY A 145 -14.71 4.38 -5.47
CA GLY A 145 -13.47 4.58 -6.21
C GLY A 145 -12.93 6.02 -6.13
N LYS A 146 -13.43 6.84 -5.19
CA LYS A 146 -12.97 8.23 -5.03
C LYS A 146 -11.58 8.27 -4.42
N LEU A 147 -10.68 9.03 -5.03
CA LEU A 147 -9.35 9.32 -4.47
C LEU A 147 -9.50 10.04 -3.12
N VAL A 148 -8.97 9.42 -2.07
CA VAL A 148 -8.87 9.98 -0.73
C VAL A 148 -7.58 10.78 -0.61
N GLN A 149 -6.45 10.18 -0.99
CA GLN A 149 -5.14 10.81 -0.87
C GLN A 149 -4.12 10.22 -1.83
N HIS A 150 -3.22 11.07 -2.28
CA HIS A 150 -2.01 10.71 -3.02
C HIS A 150 -0.80 10.97 -2.12
N LEU A 151 0.01 9.94 -1.90
CA LEU A 151 1.26 10.01 -1.14
C LEU A 151 2.45 9.80 -2.09
N GLN A 152 3.55 10.50 -1.82
CA GLN A 152 4.81 10.43 -2.58
C GLN A 152 6.00 10.18 -1.63
N PRO A 153 6.06 9.00 -1.01
CA PRO A 153 7.17 8.65 -0.13
C PRO A 153 8.50 8.61 -0.89
N GLN A 154 9.57 8.97 -0.20
CA GLN A 154 10.93 8.96 -0.76
C GLN A 154 11.48 7.54 -0.95
N ASN A 155 10.95 6.58 -0.20
CA ASN A 155 11.25 5.17 -0.36
C ASN A 155 10.01 4.33 -0.02
N ILE A 156 9.79 3.26 -0.78
CA ILE A 156 8.83 2.19 -0.50
C ILE A 156 9.57 0.89 -0.73
N PHE A 157 9.45 -0.07 0.19
CA PHE A 157 9.94 -1.42 0.01
C PHE A 157 8.77 -2.39 -0.16
N ILE A 158 8.74 -3.17 -1.22
CA ILE A 158 7.69 -4.15 -1.52
C ILE A 158 8.32 -5.49 -1.80
N GLU A 159 7.80 -6.52 -1.15
CA GLU A 159 8.05 -7.90 -1.54
C GLU A 159 7.01 -8.36 -2.57
N LEU A 160 7.50 -9.07 -3.58
CA LEU A 160 6.66 -9.63 -4.63
C LEU A 160 6.41 -11.11 -4.38
N ASP A 161 5.20 -11.58 -4.71
CA ASP A 161 4.89 -13.00 -4.74
C ASP A 161 5.57 -13.72 -5.92
N SER A 162 5.40 -15.04 -6.01
CA SER A 162 5.94 -15.87 -7.10
C SER A 162 5.42 -15.50 -8.50
N LYS A 163 4.44 -14.59 -8.60
CA LYS A 163 3.89 -14.06 -9.85
C LYS A 163 4.33 -12.61 -10.10
N GLY A 164 5.25 -12.08 -9.30
CA GLY A 164 5.76 -10.72 -9.41
C GLY A 164 4.77 -9.65 -8.95
N LYS A 165 3.81 -9.98 -8.08
CA LYS A 165 2.80 -9.04 -7.56
C LYS A 165 3.10 -8.62 -6.13
N ALA A 166 2.88 -7.35 -5.79
CA ALA A 166 3.01 -6.88 -4.41
C ALA A 166 2.12 -7.69 -3.46
N THR A 167 2.72 -8.15 -2.36
CA THR A 167 1.98 -8.71 -1.24
C THR A 167 1.39 -7.58 -0.37
N ALA A 168 0.32 -7.89 0.35
CA ALA A 168 -0.29 -7.00 1.33
C ALA A 168 -0.72 -7.77 2.59
N ASN A 169 -0.66 -7.11 3.75
CA ASN A 169 -1.07 -7.65 5.06
C ASN A 169 -0.35 -8.94 5.50
N LEU A 170 0.87 -9.18 5.04
CA LEU A 170 1.76 -10.21 5.58
C LEU A 170 2.81 -9.55 6.47
N VAL A 171 2.94 -10.03 7.70
CA VAL A 171 3.96 -9.59 8.66
C VAL A 171 4.48 -10.82 9.38
N GLU A 172 5.78 -11.05 9.32
CA GLU A 172 6.45 -12.17 9.98
C GLU A 172 7.64 -11.66 10.78
N MET A 173 7.59 -11.81 12.10
CA MET A 173 8.63 -11.35 13.04
C MET A 173 10.03 -11.97 12.78
N TYR A 174 10.08 -13.17 12.19
CA TYR A 174 11.31 -13.91 11.90
C TYR A 174 11.36 -14.51 10.50
N GLY A 175 10.37 -14.19 9.68
CA GLY A 175 10.24 -14.75 8.36
C GLY A 175 10.52 -13.71 7.29
N ASP A 176 10.62 -14.19 6.07
CA ASP A 176 10.98 -13.37 4.92
C ASP A 176 9.75 -12.67 4.31
N ASN A 177 8.53 -12.93 4.81
CA ASN A 177 7.29 -12.38 4.26
C ASN A 177 6.80 -11.17 5.07
N ASN A 178 7.25 -9.99 4.68
CA ASN A 178 6.85 -8.70 5.24
C ASN A 178 6.38 -7.75 4.13
N SER A 179 5.06 -7.69 3.96
CA SER A 179 4.40 -6.87 2.93
C SER A 179 4.77 -5.40 3.03
N GLY A 180 4.91 -4.78 1.85
CA GLY A 180 5.14 -3.34 1.75
C GLY A 180 3.95 -2.50 2.22
N LEU A 181 2.75 -3.06 2.15
CA LEU A 181 1.51 -2.41 2.60
C LEU A 181 0.79 -3.31 3.59
N VAL A 182 0.60 -2.83 4.81
CA VAL A 182 -0.22 -3.47 5.85
C VAL A 182 -1.35 -2.51 6.22
N VAL A 183 -2.57 -3.02 6.28
CA VAL A 183 -3.79 -2.25 6.46
C VAL A 183 -4.67 -2.91 7.51
N ASP A 184 -4.93 -2.18 8.60
CA ASP A 184 -5.75 -2.63 9.72
C ASP A 184 -6.16 -1.42 10.59
N ASP A 185 -7.13 -1.58 11.48
CA ASP A 185 -7.58 -0.56 12.43
C ASP A 185 -6.60 -0.45 13.61
N ILE A 186 -5.48 0.27 13.40
CA ILE A 186 -4.33 0.32 14.32
C ILE A 186 -4.68 1.06 15.61
N ASN A 187 -5.46 2.13 15.52
CA ASN A 187 -5.87 2.92 16.69
C ASN A 187 -7.23 2.49 17.29
N PHE A 188 -7.88 1.47 16.71
CA PHE A 188 -9.16 0.91 17.15
C PHE A 188 -10.33 1.91 17.09
N ASP A 189 -10.30 2.83 16.11
CA ASP A 189 -11.33 3.85 15.90
C ASP A 189 -12.42 3.45 14.88
N GLY A 190 -12.26 2.26 14.28
CA GLY A 190 -13.18 1.70 13.29
C GLY A 190 -12.82 2.02 11.84
N PHE A 191 -11.75 2.77 11.60
CA PHE A 191 -11.23 3.05 10.26
C PHE A 191 -9.90 2.32 10.04
N ASP A 192 -9.78 1.63 8.89
CA ASP A 192 -8.52 0.97 8.57
C ASP A 192 -7.43 2.04 8.35
N ASP A 193 -6.30 1.86 9.03
CA ASP A 193 -5.08 2.66 8.94
C ASP A 193 -4.03 1.97 8.06
N ILE A 194 -2.91 2.63 7.81
CA ILE A 194 -1.85 2.11 6.92
C ILE A 194 -0.53 2.05 7.66
N ALA A 195 0.15 0.91 7.60
CA ALA A 195 1.58 0.80 7.82
C ALA A 195 2.26 0.51 6.47
N LEU A 196 3.03 1.49 5.98
CA LEU A 196 3.76 1.41 4.72
C LEU A 196 5.23 1.12 5.03
N ARG A 197 5.79 0.03 4.49
CA ARG A 197 7.21 -0.27 4.65
C ARG A 197 8.02 0.72 3.81
N THR A 198 8.79 1.57 4.47
CA THR A 198 9.60 2.62 3.82
C THR A 198 11.09 2.35 3.90
N GLY A 199 11.50 1.24 4.52
CA GLY A 199 12.90 0.88 4.60
C GLY A 199 13.14 -0.42 5.35
N ASN A 200 14.39 -0.59 5.74
CA ASN A 200 14.91 -1.76 6.46
C ASN A 200 15.78 -1.32 7.66
N GLU A 201 15.33 -0.27 8.36
CA GLU A 201 16.04 0.30 9.52
C GLU A 201 15.62 -0.35 10.85
N GLY A 202 14.84 -1.43 10.80
CA GLY A 202 14.41 -2.22 11.95
C GLY A 202 15.56 -2.91 12.68
N ALA A 203 15.24 -3.55 13.81
CA ALA A 203 16.23 -4.31 14.57
C ALA A 203 16.91 -5.36 13.68
N TYR A 204 18.25 -5.42 13.69
CA TYR A 204 19.06 -6.30 12.84
C TYR A 204 18.90 -6.07 11.33
N GLY A 205 18.50 -4.87 10.90
CA GLY A 205 18.23 -4.56 9.49
C GLY A 205 16.88 -5.10 9.01
N GLY A 206 15.96 -5.37 9.94
CA GLY A 206 14.59 -5.78 9.65
C GLY A 206 13.74 -4.66 9.05
N PRO A 207 12.49 -4.95 8.66
CA PRO A 207 11.61 -3.99 8.00
C PRO A 207 11.24 -2.82 8.94
N SER A 208 11.14 -1.61 8.37
CA SER A 208 10.70 -0.38 9.05
C SER A 208 9.50 0.23 8.34
N TYR A 209 8.57 0.78 9.11
CA TYR A 209 7.25 1.20 8.63
C TYR A 209 6.88 2.62 9.05
N GLU A 210 6.37 3.40 8.10
CA GLU A 210 5.61 4.61 8.40
C GLU A 210 4.15 4.25 8.69
N VAL A 211 3.66 4.63 9.87
CA VAL A 211 2.27 4.42 10.26
C VAL A 211 1.47 5.69 10.02
N LEU A 212 0.43 5.58 9.21
CA LEU A 212 -0.47 6.65 8.80
C LEU A 212 -1.89 6.33 9.31
N LEU A 213 -2.40 7.16 10.21
CA LEU A 213 -3.75 7.00 10.74
C LEU A 213 -4.77 7.77 9.89
N TYR A 214 -5.89 7.15 9.56
CA TYR A 214 -6.99 7.85 8.92
C TYR A 214 -7.64 8.82 9.92
N LYS A 215 -7.97 10.03 9.46
CA LYS A 215 -8.64 11.05 10.26
C LYS A 215 -10.00 11.36 9.66
N PRO A 216 -11.10 10.78 10.18
CA PRO A 216 -12.44 10.93 9.58
C PRO A 216 -12.93 12.37 9.47
N LYS A 217 -12.51 13.24 10.40
CA LYS A 217 -12.88 14.66 10.39
C LYS A 217 -12.27 15.42 9.22
N SER A 218 -10.98 15.21 8.96
CA SER A 218 -10.24 15.87 7.88
C SER A 218 -10.19 15.05 6.59
N LYS A 219 -10.66 13.79 6.63
CA LYS A 219 -10.75 12.84 5.52
C LYS A 219 -9.42 12.58 4.82
N ASN A 220 -8.36 12.48 5.60
CA ASN A 220 -7.01 12.21 5.13
C ASN A 220 -6.26 11.30 6.12
N PHE A 221 -5.23 10.65 5.62
CA PHE A 221 -4.24 9.92 6.39
C PHE A 221 -3.14 10.86 6.89
N VAL A 222 -2.76 10.69 8.15
CA VAL A 222 -1.76 11.51 8.84
C VAL A 222 -0.75 10.60 9.52
N LYS A 223 0.54 10.85 9.28
CA LYS A 223 1.63 10.11 9.93
C LYS A 223 1.56 10.26 11.45
N ASN A 224 1.74 9.13 12.13
CA ASN A 224 1.86 9.06 13.58
C ASN A 224 3.29 8.65 13.94
N ASP A 225 4.05 9.59 14.51
CA ASP A 225 5.47 9.37 14.79
C ASP A 225 5.71 8.30 15.86
N ALA A 226 4.87 8.24 16.90
CA ALA A 226 5.02 7.27 17.98
C ALA A 226 4.75 5.83 17.50
N LEU A 227 3.72 5.62 16.68
CA LEU A 227 3.44 4.32 16.07
C LEU A 227 4.47 3.95 15.01
N THR A 228 4.92 4.92 14.21
CA THR A 228 6.03 4.74 13.25
C THR A 228 7.29 4.26 13.97
N GLN A 229 7.61 4.86 15.13
CA GLN A 229 8.72 4.43 15.97
C GLN A 229 8.56 2.97 16.43
N LEU A 230 7.37 2.60 16.95
CA LEU A 230 7.11 1.22 17.34
C LEU A 230 7.26 0.23 16.18
N GLY A 231 6.79 0.57 14.99
CA GLY A 231 6.90 -0.25 13.79
C GLY A 231 8.29 -0.28 13.16
N SER A 232 9.25 0.51 13.66
CA SER A 232 10.58 0.66 13.05
C SER A 232 11.75 0.39 13.99
N GLU A 233 11.56 0.33 15.31
CA GLU A 233 12.66 0.08 16.28
C GLU A 233 12.70 -1.37 16.80
N ASN A 234 11.76 -2.22 16.37
CA ASN A 234 11.57 -3.58 16.87
C ASN A 234 11.87 -4.63 15.79
N LEU A 235 11.59 -5.90 16.08
CA LEU A 235 11.71 -7.02 15.13
C LEU A 235 10.55 -7.03 14.11
N GLY A 236 10.37 -5.91 13.42
CA GLY A 236 9.30 -5.68 12.46
C GLY A 236 8.10 -4.91 13.01
N LEU A 237 7.02 -4.89 12.23
CA LEU A 237 5.78 -4.22 12.60
C LEU A 237 5.16 -4.90 13.83
N PHE A 238 4.49 -4.12 14.66
CA PHE A 238 3.77 -4.64 15.82
C PHE A 238 2.59 -5.54 15.40
N ASP A 239 2.26 -6.52 16.23
CA ASP A 239 1.02 -7.29 16.11
C ASP A 239 -0.16 -6.46 16.61
N ILE A 240 -1.31 -6.59 15.95
CA ILE A 240 -2.55 -5.90 16.29
C ILE A 240 -3.54 -6.93 16.84
N ASP A 241 -3.98 -6.75 18.09
CA ASP A 241 -5.05 -7.57 18.69
C ASP A 241 -6.33 -6.74 18.81
N PRO A 242 -7.31 -6.91 17.90
CA PRO A 242 -8.57 -6.18 17.95
C PRO A 242 -9.49 -6.59 19.12
N GLN A 243 -9.31 -7.79 19.69
CA GLN A 243 -10.14 -8.25 20.81
C GLN A 243 -9.75 -7.54 22.11
N SER A 244 -8.45 -7.47 22.39
CA SER A 244 -7.93 -6.77 23.57
C SER A 244 -7.66 -5.29 23.33
N ARG A 245 -7.70 -4.84 22.07
CA ARG A 245 -7.35 -3.48 21.60
C ARG A 245 -5.95 -3.09 22.03
N THR A 246 -4.99 -3.95 21.71
CA THR A 246 -3.58 -3.72 22.03
C THR A 246 -2.68 -3.96 20.84
N LEU A 247 -1.52 -3.32 20.86
CA LEU A 247 -0.41 -3.61 19.97
C LEU A 247 0.66 -4.38 20.73
N THR A 248 1.34 -5.31 20.08
CA THR A 248 2.50 -6.03 20.66
C THR A 248 3.74 -5.82 19.81
N THR A 249 4.81 -5.30 20.42
CA THR A 249 6.14 -5.22 19.79
C THR A 249 7.07 -6.24 20.40
N SER A 250 7.96 -6.82 19.59
CA SER A 250 8.93 -7.79 20.07
C SER A 250 10.36 -7.35 19.74
N THR A 251 11.27 -7.58 20.68
CA THR A 251 12.70 -7.34 20.54
C THR A 251 13.50 -8.50 21.13
N LYS A 252 14.77 -8.61 20.75
CA LYS A 252 15.65 -9.67 21.22
C LYS A 252 17.09 -9.21 21.33
N SER A 253 17.87 -10.01 22.04
CA SER A 253 19.33 -9.98 21.96
C SER A 253 19.84 -11.01 20.94
N GLY A 254 21.12 -10.95 20.59
CA GLY A 254 21.74 -11.92 19.67
C GLY A 254 21.91 -13.35 20.23
N CYS A 255 21.34 -13.68 21.38
CA CYS A 255 21.44 -15.01 22.00
C CYS A 255 20.11 -15.38 22.64
N CYS A 256 19.93 -14.98 23.91
CA CYS A 256 19.18 -15.79 24.85
C CYS A 256 18.24 -14.94 25.72
N TRP A 257 17.81 -13.82 25.15
CA TRP A 257 16.91 -12.84 25.76
C TRP A 257 15.92 -12.36 24.70
N HIS A 258 14.64 -12.45 25.03
CA HIS A 258 13.53 -11.94 24.23
C HIS A 258 12.66 -11.02 25.10
N GLN A 259 12.05 -10.02 24.50
CA GLN A 259 11.08 -9.18 25.17
C GLN A 259 9.94 -8.84 24.25
N SER A 260 8.72 -8.96 24.78
CA SER A 260 7.51 -8.45 24.17
C SER A 260 6.95 -7.32 25.04
N LYS A 261 6.44 -6.28 24.39
CA LYS A 261 5.78 -5.15 25.04
C LYS A 261 4.37 -5.01 24.49
N VAL A 262 3.40 -4.84 25.39
CA VAL A 262 2.00 -4.66 25.05
C VAL A 262 1.61 -3.21 25.30
N TRP A 263 1.01 -2.60 24.29
CA TRP A 263 0.65 -1.19 24.24
C TRP A 263 -0.86 -1.03 24.10
N LYS A 264 -1.46 -0.13 24.88
CA LYS A 264 -2.81 0.36 24.61
C LYS A 264 -2.74 1.67 23.85
N ILE A 265 -3.68 1.89 22.94
CA ILE A 265 -3.81 3.17 22.26
C ILE A 265 -4.71 4.11 23.07
N ASN A 266 -4.21 5.31 23.35
CA ASN A 266 -4.96 6.38 23.98
C ASN A 266 -4.72 7.68 23.21
N ASN A 267 -5.78 8.25 22.62
CA ASN A 267 -5.71 9.43 21.76
C ASN A 267 -4.62 9.32 20.69
N ASP A 268 -4.66 8.21 19.92
CA ASP A 268 -3.69 7.88 18.89
C ASP A 268 -2.25 7.67 19.37
N GLN A 269 -2.00 7.64 20.69
CA GLN A 269 -0.67 7.43 21.25
C GLN A 269 -0.57 6.05 21.92
N PRO A 270 0.51 5.29 21.65
CA PRO A 270 0.75 4.05 22.36
C PRO A 270 1.19 4.30 23.80
N VAL A 271 0.54 3.62 24.73
CA VAL A 271 0.83 3.64 26.17
C VAL A 271 1.23 2.23 26.58
N LEU A 272 2.45 2.07 27.06
CA LEU A 272 2.97 0.78 27.52
C LEU A 272 2.20 0.30 28.76
N ILE A 273 1.64 -0.89 28.71
CA ILE A 273 0.88 -1.48 29.83
C ILE A 273 1.46 -2.79 30.33
N GLU A 274 2.29 -3.47 29.55
CA GLU A 274 2.89 -4.74 29.92
C GLU A 274 4.23 -4.94 29.22
N GLU A 275 5.22 -5.48 29.94
CA GLU A 275 6.48 -5.95 29.39
C GLU A 275 6.68 -7.39 29.86
N ILE A 276 6.96 -8.29 28.93
CA ILE A 276 7.27 -9.69 29.19
C ILE A 276 8.69 -9.90 28.71
N THR A 277 9.57 -10.36 29.60
CA THR A 277 10.96 -10.63 29.31
C THR A 277 11.26 -12.08 29.61
N GLU A 278 11.82 -12.76 28.62
CA GLU A 278 12.25 -14.15 28.70
C GLU A 278 13.77 -14.19 28.60
N ALA A 279 14.45 -14.67 29.65
CA ALA A 279 15.90 -14.75 29.71
C ALA A 279 16.33 -16.18 30.05
N ALA A 280 17.20 -16.77 29.23
CA ALA A 280 17.77 -18.08 29.51
C ALA A 280 18.69 -18.03 30.74
N GLY A 281 18.67 -19.08 31.55
CA GLY A 281 19.56 -19.26 32.68
C GLY A 281 21.01 -19.45 32.22
N SER A 282 21.95 -18.94 33.02
CA SER A 282 23.39 -19.08 32.77
C SER A 282 24.02 -20.11 33.72
N GLY A 283 25.21 -20.61 33.36
CA GLY A 283 25.96 -21.57 34.19
C GLY A 283 25.22 -22.90 34.37
N ASN A 284 25.05 -23.35 35.62
CA ASN A 284 24.42 -24.64 35.95
C ASN A 284 22.90 -24.69 35.71
N ASN A 285 22.29 -23.60 35.21
CA ASN A 285 20.85 -23.46 35.01
C ASN A 285 20.46 -23.33 33.52
N GLN A 286 21.28 -23.86 32.61
CA GLN A 286 21.08 -23.74 31.15
C GLN A 286 19.71 -24.27 30.66
N ASN A 287 19.09 -25.22 31.34
CA ASN A 287 17.78 -25.79 30.97
C ASN A 287 16.60 -25.03 31.57
N THR A 288 16.81 -23.77 31.97
CA THR A 288 15.77 -22.99 32.64
C THR A 288 15.67 -21.60 32.04
N MET A 289 14.47 -21.07 32.00
CA MET A 289 14.15 -19.73 31.52
C MET A 289 13.48 -18.94 32.64
N MET A 290 13.89 -17.70 32.81
CA MET A 290 13.28 -16.77 33.74
C MET A 290 12.38 -15.83 32.95
N ILE A 291 11.10 -15.83 33.31
CA ILE A 291 10.07 -14.97 32.72
C ILE A 291 9.77 -13.86 33.73
N THR A 292 10.14 -12.63 33.41
CA THR A 292 9.72 -11.43 34.16
C THR A 292 8.54 -10.79 33.43
N THR A 293 7.42 -10.64 34.12
CA THR A 293 6.29 -9.84 33.64
C THR A 293 6.18 -8.57 34.48
N ARG A 294 6.26 -7.42 33.83
CA ARG A 294 5.93 -6.12 34.42
C ARG A 294 4.59 -5.68 33.85
N LYS A 295 3.60 -5.40 34.71
CA LYS A 295 2.27 -4.96 34.28
C LYS A 295 1.85 -3.68 35.00
N LEU A 296 1.27 -2.74 34.27
CA LEU A 296 0.74 -1.50 34.81
C LEU A 296 -0.65 -1.76 35.41
N VAL A 297 -0.76 -1.72 36.74
CA VAL A 297 -2.01 -1.95 37.48
C VAL A 297 -2.30 -0.71 38.32
N ASN A 298 -3.43 -0.05 38.05
CA ASN A 298 -3.84 1.18 38.74
C ASN A 298 -2.75 2.28 38.74
N GLY A 299 -2.04 2.44 37.62
CA GLY A 299 -0.97 3.44 37.45
C GLY A 299 0.36 3.07 38.11
N GLN A 300 0.49 1.89 38.71
CA GLN A 300 1.73 1.40 39.30
C GLN A 300 2.21 0.12 38.61
N TRP A 301 3.51 0.06 38.32
CA TRP A 301 4.13 -1.14 37.76
C TRP A 301 4.25 -2.22 38.84
N LYS A 302 3.70 -3.40 38.55
CA LYS A 302 3.88 -4.60 39.35
C LYS A 302 4.71 -5.60 38.58
N THR A 303 5.68 -6.23 39.24
CA THR A 303 6.58 -7.20 38.64
C THR A 303 6.32 -8.58 39.23
N THR A 304 6.28 -9.60 38.37
CA THR A 304 6.24 -11.02 38.75
C THR A 304 7.32 -11.77 38.01
N GLU A 305 7.97 -12.72 38.67
CA GLU A 305 9.00 -13.58 38.08
C GLU A 305 8.58 -15.04 38.17
N LYS A 306 8.78 -15.79 37.10
CA LYS A 306 8.50 -17.22 37.03
C LYS A 306 9.67 -17.93 36.40
N LYS A 307 10.15 -18.98 37.05
CA LYS A 307 11.11 -19.92 36.46
C LYS A 307 10.33 -20.99 35.69
N ALA A 308 10.70 -21.22 34.44
CA ALA A 308 10.18 -22.27 33.58
C ALA A 308 11.34 -23.21 33.18
N GLU A 309 11.07 -24.50 33.06
CA GLU A 309 12.00 -25.46 32.46
C GLU A 309 11.86 -25.37 30.93
N THR A 310 12.98 -25.33 30.21
CA THR A 310 12.99 -25.39 28.76
C THR A 310 13.04 -26.86 28.35
N SER A 311 12.05 -27.36 27.62
CA SER A 311 12.13 -28.70 27.02
C SER A 311 13.21 -28.70 25.93
N GLU A 312 14.12 -29.68 25.98
CA GLU A 312 15.05 -29.99 24.89
C GLU A 312 14.31 -30.28 23.57
#